data_AF-A0A958UUI6-F1
#
_entry.id   AF-A0A958UUI6-F1
#
_cell.length_a   1.000
_cell.length_b   1.000
_cell.length_c   1.000
_cell.angle_alpha   90.00
_cell.angle_beta   90.00
_cell.angle_gamma   90.00
#
_symmetry.space_group_name_H-M   'P 1'
#
loop_
_entity.id
_entity.type
_entity.pdbx_description
1 polymer ?
#
loop_
_entity_poly.entity_id
_entity_poly.type
_entity_poly.pdbx_seq_one_letter_code
_entity_poly.pdbx_strand_id
1 'polypeptide(L)'
;TYFDGDFSYLSDLLGTQIDFTKAQNILLGETVYDLKQDDYVLSTHEKSYLLQPKEQKQLFEIFFLINPAHFRLDSQQVAQNLEQRMMEVDYITYQEVGKQVFPEKLKVYSVEKSNETIIGLEFKSITLNEDLNFPYKIPSGFKQLEL
;
A
#
# COMPACT_ATOMS: atom_id res chain seq x y z
N THR A 1 -15.20 -2.70 -22.20
CA THR A 1 -15.19 -3.84 -21.26
C THR A 1 -15.21 -3.29 -19.84
N TYR A 2 -15.63 -4.06 -18.84
CA TYR A 2 -15.61 -3.66 -17.42
C TYR A 2 -14.97 -4.75 -16.57
N PHE A 3 -14.37 -4.39 -15.45
CA PHE A 3 -13.89 -5.33 -14.44
C PHE A 3 -14.85 -5.29 -13.25
N ASP A 4 -15.21 -6.45 -12.74
CA ASP A 4 -15.99 -6.63 -11.52
C ASP A 4 -15.32 -7.73 -10.70
N GLY A 5 -14.82 -7.35 -9.53
CA GLY A 5 -13.98 -8.15 -8.67
C GLY A 5 -13.78 -7.46 -7.33
N ASP A 6 -13.45 -8.24 -6.31
CA ASP A 6 -13.22 -7.75 -4.96
C ASP A 6 -11.72 -7.57 -4.66
N PHE A 7 -11.39 -7.29 -3.40
CA PHE A 7 -10.00 -7.10 -2.96
C PHE A 7 -9.15 -8.38 -2.97
N SER A 8 -9.74 -9.56 -3.20
CA SER A 8 -8.97 -10.81 -3.38
C SER A 8 -8.03 -10.71 -4.59
N TYR A 9 -8.47 -10.06 -5.67
CA TYR A 9 -7.62 -9.80 -6.83
C TYR A 9 -6.36 -9.01 -6.46
N LEU A 10 -6.50 -7.95 -5.65
CA LEU A 10 -5.35 -7.18 -5.18
C LEU A 10 -4.46 -8.02 -4.25
N SER A 11 -5.06 -8.91 -3.46
CA SER A 11 -4.31 -9.80 -2.58
C SER A 11 -3.44 -10.78 -3.37
N ASP A 12 -3.99 -11.37 -4.43
CA ASP A 12 -3.28 -12.28 -5.32
C ASP A 12 -2.19 -11.54 -6.11
N LEU A 13 -2.49 -10.32 -6.58
CA LEU A 13 -1.53 -9.49 -7.31
C LEU A 13 -0.34 -9.06 -6.44
N LEU A 14 -0.60 -8.74 -5.17
CA LEU A 14 0.40 -8.21 -4.23
C LEU A 14 1.03 -9.27 -3.32
N GLY A 15 0.58 -10.53 -3.42
CA GLY A 15 1.13 -11.64 -2.64
C GLY A 15 0.88 -11.54 -1.13
N THR A 16 -0.01 -10.65 -0.69
CA THR A 16 -0.36 -10.40 0.71
C THR A 16 -1.84 -10.08 0.84
N GLN A 17 -2.46 -10.32 2.00
CA GLN A 17 -3.87 -10.01 2.18
C GLN A 17 -4.10 -8.50 2.17
N ILE A 18 -4.83 -8.03 1.17
CA ILE A 18 -5.21 -6.63 0.98
C ILE A 18 -6.72 -6.54 1.08
N ASP A 19 -7.19 -5.71 2.01
CA ASP A 19 -8.59 -5.29 2.12
C ASP A 19 -8.70 -3.80 1.75
N PHE A 20 -9.91 -3.25 1.83
CA PHE A 20 -10.15 -1.84 1.56
C PHE A 20 -9.24 -0.91 2.39
N THR A 21 -9.09 -1.17 3.68
CA THR A 21 -8.31 -0.31 4.58
C THR A 21 -6.83 -0.35 4.22
N LYS A 22 -6.27 -1.54 3.93
CA LYS A 22 -4.89 -1.67 3.49
C LYS A 22 -4.64 -0.99 2.15
N ALA A 23 -5.55 -1.19 1.19
CA ALA A 23 -5.47 -0.53 -0.10
C ALA A 23 -5.50 1.00 0.05
N GLN A 24 -6.40 1.52 0.88
CA GLN A 24 -6.46 2.95 1.21
C GLN A 24 -5.16 3.43 1.87
N ASN A 25 -4.64 2.72 2.87
CA ASN A 25 -3.42 3.08 3.58
C ASN A 25 -2.21 3.14 2.63
N ILE A 26 -2.09 2.17 1.70
CA ILE A 26 -1.05 2.18 0.67
C ILE A 26 -1.12 3.47 -0.14
N LEU A 27 -2.31 3.87 -0.61
CA LEU A 27 -2.50 5.09 -1.41
C LEU A 27 -2.23 6.38 -0.62
N LEU A 28 -2.38 6.35 0.71
CA LEU A 28 -2.22 7.51 1.59
C LEU A 28 -0.81 7.64 2.21
N GLY A 29 0.08 6.66 2.01
CA GLY A 29 1.40 6.67 2.66
C GLY A 29 1.33 6.27 4.14
N GLU A 30 0.41 5.39 4.49
CA GLU A 30 0.16 4.88 5.84
C GLU A 30 0.44 3.37 5.94
N THR A 31 0.64 2.88 7.17
CA THR A 31 1.03 1.49 7.42
C THR A 31 -0.10 0.53 7.04
N VAL A 32 0.23 -0.57 6.35
CA VAL A 32 -0.77 -1.61 6.03
C VAL A 32 -1.25 -2.38 7.27
N TYR A 33 -0.51 -2.34 8.38
CA TYR A 33 -0.94 -2.92 9.65
C TYR A 33 -1.21 -1.83 10.70
N ASP A 34 -2.23 -2.06 11.53
CA ASP A 34 -2.55 -1.20 12.65
C ASP A 34 -1.47 -1.33 13.73
N LEU A 35 -0.73 -0.24 13.93
CA LEU A 35 0.38 -0.19 14.89
C LEU A 35 -0.06 -0.39 16.35
N LYS A 36 -1.36 -0.35 16.65
CA LYS A 36 -1.89 -0.61 18.00
C LYS A 36 -2.10 -2.10 18.30
N GLN A 37 -1.99 -2.97 17.30
CA GLN A 37 -2.26 -4.41 17.47
C GLN A 37 -1.03 -5.22 17.88
N ASP A 38 0.15 -4.61 17.90
CA ASP A 38 1.40 -5.26 18.30
C ASP A 38 2.35 -4.26 18.98
N ASP A 39 3.36 -4.78 19.66
CA ASP A 39 4.44 -3.95 20.19
C ASP A 39 5.48 -3.72 19.10
N TYR A 40 5.86 -2.45 18.86
CA TYR A 40 6.86 -2.09 17.87
C TYR A 40 8.10 -1.50 18.53
N VAL A 41 9.26 -1.74 17.90
CA VAL A 41 10.51 -1.07 18.25
C VAL A 41 10.84 -0.04 17.18
N LEU A 42 11.30 1.12 17.63
CA LEU A 42 11.70 2.24 16.81
C LEU A 42 13.23 2.34 16.79
N SER A 43 13.81 2.49 15.62
CA SER A 43 15.21 2.85 15.43
C SER A 43 15.35 3.87 14.29
N THR A 44 16.57 4.30 14.00
CA THR A 44 16.86 5.18 12.86
C THR A 44 17.51 4.38 11.75
N HIS A 45 17.05 4.55 10.51
CA HIS A 45 17.65 3.96 9.32
C HIS A 45 17.82 5.05 8.26
N GLU A 46 19.06 5.38 7.93
CA GLU A 46 19.41 6.49 7.03
C GLU A 46 18.74 7.82 7.45
N LYS A 47 17.76 8.31 6.67
CA LYS A 47 17.01 9.55 6.91
C LYS A 47 15.62 9.31 7.49
N SER A 48 15.25 8.06 7.75
CA SER A 48 13.91 7.66 8.17
C SER A 48 13.94 7.04 9.56
N TYR A 49 12.79 7.04 10.22
CA TYR A 49 12.57 6.17 11.37
C TYR A 49 12.21 4.76 10.88
N LEU A 50 12.91 3.74 11.36
CA LEU A 50 12.57 2.34 11.11
C LEU A 50 11.69 1.84 12.25
N LEU A 51 10.49 1.40 11.91
CA LEU A 51 9.55 0.77 12.81
C LEU A 51 9.34 -0.69 12.39
N GLN A 52 9.44 -1.61 13.33
CA GLN A 52 9.26 -3.05 13.12
C GLN A 52 8.65 -3.70 14.37
N PRO A 53 7.88 -4.81 14.24
CA PRO A 53 7.42 -5.56 15.39
C PRO A 53 8.57 -5.96 16.31
N LYS A 54 8.36 -5.86 17.62
CA LYS A 54 9.35 -6.26 18.65
C LYS A 54 9.68 -7.74 18.55
N GLU A 55 8.67 -8.55 18.26
CA GLU A 55 8.80 -9.96 17.91
C GLU A 55 8.33 -10.14 16.47
N GLN A 56 9.27 -10.35 15.55
CA GLN A 56 8.90 -10.75 14.19
C GLN A 56 8.34 -12.17 14.27
N LYS A 57 7.08 -12.35 13.86
CA LYS A 57 6.48 -13.67 13.75
C LYS A 57 7.28 -14.46 12.73
N GLN A 58 7.53 -15.76 12.97
CA GLN A 58 8.30 -16.60 12.06
C GLN A 58 7.77 -16.60 10.60
N LEU A 59 6.50 -16.22 10.42
CA LEU A 59 5.79 -16.16 9.14
C LEU A 59 5.87 -14.79 8.44
N PHE A 60 6.23 -13.71 9.14
CA PHE A 60 6.16 -12.35 8.61
C PHE A 60 7.36 -11.51 9.06
N GLU A 61 8.00 -10.84 8.10
CA GLU A 61 8.93 -9.75 8.32
C GLU A 61 8.28 -8.44 7.86
N ILE A 62 8.04 -7.55 8.81
CA ILE A 62 7.38 -6.26 8.55
C ILE A 62 8.33 -5.13 8.91
N PHE A 63 8.51 -4.20 7.97
CA PHE A 63 9.29 -2.97 8.15
C PHE A 63 8.52 -1.75 7.64
N PHE A 64 8.59 -0.66 8.38
CA PHE A 64 8.05 0.64 7.98
C PHE A 64 9.15 1.68 8.12
N LEU A 65 9.52 2.34 7.02
CA LEU A 65 10.37 3.52 7.04
C LEU A 65 9.46 4.76 7.07
N ILE A 66 9.53 5.53 8.14
CA ILE A 66 8.67 6.71 8.36
C ILE A 66 9.51 7.98 8.20
N ASN A 67 9.05 8.88 7.35
CA ASN A 67 9.67 10.16 7.12
C ASN A 67 9.56 11.06 8.37
N PRO A 68 10.67 11.59 8.91
CA PRO A 68 10.64 12.38 10.15
C PRO A 68 10.02 13.77 9.97
N ALA A 69 9.90 14.29 8.74
CA ALA A 69 9.39 15.64 8.49
C ALA A 69 7.85 15.71 8.52
N HIS A 70 7.18 14.65 8.04
CA HIS A 70 5.71 14.64 7.88
C HIS A 70 5.03 13.35 8.36
N PHE A 71 5.79 12.38 8.89
CA PHE A 71 5.27 11.12 9.44
C PHE A 71 4.43 10.28 8.46
N ARG A 72 4.71 10.40 7.16
CA ARG A 72 4.24 9.45 6.13
C ARG A 72 5.37 8.48 5.82
N LEU A 73 5.05 7.36 5.20
CA LEU A 73 6.03 6.32 4.89
C LEU A 73 6.99 6.76 3.78
N ASP A 74 8.29 6.57 3.95
CA ASP A 74 9.24 6.57 2.83
C ASP A 74 9.19 5.22 2.09
N SER A 75 9.03 4.12 2.84
CA SER A 75 8.83 2.78 2.30
C SER A 75 8.14 1.85 3.32
N GLN A 76 7.51 0.78 2.85
CA GLN A 76 7.04 -0.31 3.69
C GLN A 76 7.24 -1.67 3.03
N GLN A 77 7.60 -2.67 3.83
CA GLN A 77 7.82 -4.04 3.39
C GLN A 77 7.02 -5.04 4.22
N VAL A 78 6.43 -6.03 3.55
CA VAL A 78 5.83 -7.22 4.14
C VAL A 78 6.39 -8.43 3.42
N ALA A 79 7.22 -9.23 4.10
CA ALA A 79 7.77 -10.46 3.57
C ALA A 79 7.26 -11.69 4.31
N GLN A 80 6.98 -12.75 3.56
CA GLN A 80 6.57 -14.07 4.01
C GLN A 80 7.59 -15.09 3.47
N ASN A 81 8.71 -15.24 4.19
CA ASN A 81 9.88 -15.94 3.70
C ASN A 81 9.65 -17.43 3.43
N LEU A 82 8.76 -18.09 4.17
CA LEU A 82 8.44 -19.52 3.95
C LEU A 82 7.72 -19.73 2.61
N GLU A 83 6.89 -18.77 2.22
CA GLU A 83 6.13 -18.78 0.97
C GLU A 83 6.89 -18.12 -0.19
N GLN A 84 8.08 -17.58 0.09
CA GLN A 84 8.89 -16.82 -0.87
C GLN A 84 8.11 -15.66 -1.47
N ARG A 85 7.40 -14.93 -0.60
CA ARG A 85 6.58 -13.78 -0.98
C ARG A 85 7.06 -12.50 -0.32
N MET A 86 7.02 -11.40 -1.05
CA MET A 86 7.36 -10.08 -0.53
C MET A 86 6.57 -9.02 -1.28
N MET A 87 6.00 -8.08 -0.54
CA MET A 87 5.51 -6.80 -1.05
C MET A 87 6.35 -5.67 -0.47
N GLU A 88 6.79 -4.76 -1.32
CA GLU A 88 7.45 -3.51 -0.96
C GLU A 88 6.74 -2.34 -1.64
N VAL A 89 6.52 -1.25 -0.91
CA VAL A 89 5.93 -0.02 -1.44
C VAL A 89 6.86 1.14 -1.14
N ASP A 90 7.40 1.74 -2.19
CA ASP A 90 8.24 2.94 -2.11
C ASP A 90 7.44 4.20 -2.44
N TYR A 91 7.54 5.20 -1.58
CA TYR A 91 6.92 6.51 -1.77
C TYR A 91 7.98 7.49 -2.28
N ILE A 92 8.01 7.65 -3.61
CA ILE A 92 9.10 8.33 -4.33
C ILE A 92 9.04 9.85 -4.11
N THR A 93 7.85 10.44 -4.25
CA THR A 93 7.63 11.87 -4.02
C THR A 93 6.31 12.12 -3.31
N TYR A 94 6.23 13.28 -2.65
CA TYR A 94 5.09 13.76 -1.90
C TYR A 94 4.66 15.14 -2.41
N GLN A 95 3.37 15.44 -2.30
CA GLN A 95 2.79 16.73 -2.61
C GLN A 95 1.96 17.25 -1.43
N GLU A 96 1.93 18.57 -1.27
CA GLU A 96 1.00 19.24 -0.36
C GLU A 96 -0.31 19.56 -1.08
N VAL A 97 -1.43 19.11 -0.51
CA VAL A 97 -2.77 19.42 -1.01
C VAL A 97 -3.54 20.05 0.14
N GLY A 98 -3.84 21.35 -0.01
CA GLY A 98 -4.40 22.16 1.07
C GLY A 98 -3.39 22.34 2.22
N LYS A 99 -3.50 21.53 3.27
CA LYS A 99 -2.61 21.52 4.45
C LYS A 99 -2.19 20.12 4.86
N GLN A 100 -2.32 19.15 3.95
CA GLN A 100 -2.03 17.74 4.18
C GLN A 100 -1.01 17.25 3.16
N VAL A 101 -0.17 16.30 3.59
CA VAL A 101 0.87 15.69 2.77
C VAL A 101 0.35 14.36 2.23
N PHE A 102 0.40 14.18 0.91
CA PHE A 102 -0.03 12.99 0.19
C PHE A 102 1.06 12.46 -0.72
N PRO A 103 1.14 11.14 -0.96
CA PRO A 103 1.98 10.60 -2.02
C PRO A 103 1.65 11.26 -3.37
N GLU A 104 2.68 11.63 -4.11
CA GLU A 104 2.57 12.06 -5.51
C GLU A 104 2.97 10.90 -6.43
N LYS A 105 4.06 10.20 -6.11
CA LYS A 105 4.53 9.03 -6.85
C LYS A 105 4.83 7.90 -5.89
N LEU A 106 4.34 6.70 -6.20
CA LEU A 106 4.70 5.49 -5.47
C LEU A 106 4.92 4.32 -6.42
N LYS A 107 5.70 3.34 -5.96
CA LYS A 107 5.99 2.13 -6.69
C LYS A 107 5.80 0.93 -5.77
N VAL A 108 4.98 -0.01 -6.21
CA VAL A 108 4.76 -1.29 -5.52
C VAL A 108 5.53 -2.36 -6.25
N TYR A 109 6.33 -3.12 -5.51
CA TYR A 109 7.01 -4.32 -5.96
C TYR A 109 6.41 -5.49 -5.21
N SER A 110 5.98 -6.50 -5.94
CA SER A 110 5.49 -7.76 -5.38
C SER A 110 6.26 -8.90 -6.03
N VAL A 111 6.78 -9.80 -5.21
CA VAL A 111 7.47 -11.02 -5.65
C VAL A 111 6.77 -12.20 -5.01
N GLU A 112 6.42 -13.19 -5.82
CA GLU A 112 5.99 -14.51 -5.35
C GLU A 112 6.76 -15.58 -6.11
N LYS A 113 7.67 -16.27 -5.41
CA LYS A 113 8.61 -17.25 -5.97
C LYS A 113 9.45 -16.63 -7.09
N SER A 114 9.09 -16.89 -8.35
CA SER A 114 9.77 -16.36 -9.54
C SER A 114 8.96 -15.30 -10.28
N ASN A 115 7.74 -15.01 -9.81
CA ASN A 115 6.85 -14.04 -10.43
C ASN A 115 7.09 -12.67 -9.80
N GLU A 116 7.28 -11.66 -10.65
CA GLU A 116 7.47 -10.28 -10.23
C GLU A 116 6.36 -9.42 -10.80
N THR A 117 5.77 -8.58 -9.95
CA THR A 117 4.79 -7.56 -10.30
C THR A 117 5.31 -6.21 -9.88
N ILE A 118 5.30 -5.25 -10.79
CA ILE A 118 5.72 -3.87 -10.54
C ILE A 118 4.59 -2.92 -10.95
N ILE A 119 4.10 -2.13 -10.00
CA ILE A 119 3.04 -1.15 -10.22
C ILE A 119 3.60 0.23 -9.92
N GLY A 120 3.60 1.12 -10.91
CA GLY A 120 3.90 2.54 -10.71
C GLY A 120 2.62 3.37 -10.72
N LEU A 121 2.46 4.24 -9.73
CA LEU A 121 1.33 5.16 -9.62
C LEU A 121 1.83 6.61 -9.48
N GLU A 122 1.15 7.52 -10.19
CA GLU A 122 1.38 8.97 -10.12
C GLU A 122 0.03 9.68 -9.96
N PHE A 123 -0.14 10.39 -8.85
CA PHE A 123 -1.33 11.18 -8.57
C PHE A 123 -1.22 12.57 -9.22
N LYS A 124 -2.01 12.79 -10.28
CA LYS A 124 -2.00 14.06 -11.03
C LYS A 124 -2.85 15.16 -10.40
N SER A 125 -3.89 14.80 -9.66
CA SER A 125 -4.82 15.73 -9.04
C SER A 125 -5.50 15.06 -7.85
N ILE A 126 -5.59 15.78 -6.73
CA ILE A 126 -6.26 15.36 -5.50
C ILE A 126 -7.22 16.47 -5.10
N THR A 127 -8.48 16.13 -4.87
CA THR A 127 -9.50 17.02 -4.31
C THR A 127 -9.89 16.53 -2.92
N LEU A 128 -10.17 17.47 -2.00
CA LEU A 128 -10.43 17.18 -0.60
C LEU A 128 -11.84 17.63 -0.22
N ASN A 129 -12.50 16.86 0.65
CA ASN A 129 -13.83 17.18 1.21
C ASN A 129 -14.92 17.42 0.15
N GLU A 130 -14.83 16.75 -0.99
CA GLU A 130 -15.89 16.74 -1.98
C GLU A 130 -17.05 15.87 -1.49
N ASP A 131 -18.27 16.31 -1.75
CA ASP A 131 -19.46 15.47 -1.54
C ASP A 131 -19.49 14.38 -2.61
N LEU A 132 -19.10 13.16 -2.21
CA LEU A 132 -19.04 12.03 -3.10
C LEU A 132 -20.37 11.27 -3.11
N ASN A 133 -20.85 10.97 -4.32
CA ASN A 133 -21.87 9.96 -4.55
C ASN A 133 -21.27 8.89 -5.47
N PHE A 134 -21.50 7.61 -5.13
CA PHE A 134 -20.99 6.47 -5.91
C PHE A 134 -22.15 5.72 -6.57
N PRO A 135 -22.86 6.32 -7.56
CA PRO A 135 -23.88 5.58 -8.30
C PRO A 135 -23.19 4.49 -9.14
N TYR A 136 -23.26 3.24 -8.69
CA TYR A 136 -22.73 2.10 -9.42
C TYR A 136 -23.78 1.54 -10.39
N LYS A 137 -23.46 1.52 -11.69
CA LYS A 137 -24.25 0.85 -12.72
C LYS A 137 -23.35 0.39 -13.86
N ILE A 138 -23.40 -0.88 -14.21
CA ILE A 138 -22.71 -1.42 -15.38
C ILE A 138 -23.40 -0.85 -16.65
N PRO A 139 -22.69 -0.09 -17.51
CA PRO A 139 -23.30 0.48 -18.71
C PRO A 139 -23.72 -0.62 -19.70
N SER A 140 -24.89 -0.46 -20.31
CA SER A 140 -25.37 -1.39 -21.35
C SER A 140 -24.39 -1.44 -22.53
N GLY A 141 -24.03 -2.65 -22.96
CA GLY A 141 -23.10 -2.88 -24.09
C GLY A 141 -21.65 -3.12 -23.69
N PHE A 142 -21.31 -3.02 -22.40
CA PHE A 142 -19.99 -3.38 -21.90
C PHE A 142 -19.93 -4.88 -21.60
N LYS A 143 -18.86 -5.54 -22.05
CA LYS A 143 -18.57 -6.95 -21.74
C LYS A 143 -17.64 -7.02 -20.53
N GLN A 144 -17.89 -7.97 -19.62
CA GLN A 144 -17.00 -8.22 -18.50
C GLN A 144 -15.65 -8.71 -19.02
N LEU A 145 -14.58 -8.24 -18.38
CA LEU A 145 -13.23 -8.79 -18.51
C LEU A 145 -13.09 -9.89 -17.45
N GLU A 146 -12.83 -11.12 -17.88
CA GLU A 146 -12.41 -12.21 -16.99
C GLU A 146 -10.88 -12.23 -16.97
N LEU A 147 -10.30 -12.17 -15.77
CA LEU A 147 -8.86 -12.20 -15.51
C LEU A 147 -8.44 -13.58 -15.02
#